data_AF-A0A7W0WDV1-F1
#
_entry.id   AF-A0A7W0WDV1-F1
#
_cell.length_a   1.000
_cell.length_b   1.000
_cell.length_c   1.000
_cell.angle_alpha   90.00
_cell.angle_beta   90.00
_cell.angle_gamma   90.00
#
_symmetry.space_group_name_H-M   'P 1'
#
loop_
_entity.id
_entity.type
_entity.pdbx_description
1 polymer ?
#
loop_
_entity_poly.entity_id
_entity_poly.type
_entity_poly.pdbx_seq_one_letter_code
_entity_poly.pdbx_strand_id
1 'polypeptide(L)'
;CLAMLAPVFTMQPDGARIYAPAGRPLEAGELLDQPGLVRALELLASEGPDSPYFGSIAEALLSGVDGIGVSRLDLERHEPRWERPAEAGWFGHRFLTRAGLSGVPETLARLPPLRELDTAARVHALLSALEGPGAEGHTTNLVTADAQGNACVLTSSLGLGTGDFLPGLDLQLNSMLGEVDLVLEPLEPGRRMHSMMAPSLALDEEGVALAIGSAGGTRLRTALVGVAAGILDEGLDPVAAIARPRFHRASDVVNAEPRVDEQALAELEAIGLRVRRWSAQHHYFGGVSLLARAGAAGDPRRSGHAAAAS
;
A
#
# COMPACT_ATOMS: atom_id res chain seq x y z
N CYS A 1 11.73 4.10 -9.99
CA CYS A 1 11.47 2.95 -9.08
C CYS A 1 12.32 1.75 -9.43
N LEU A 2 12.22 1.20 -10.64
CA LEU A 2 12.91 -0.05 -11.01
C LEU A 2 14.43 0.01 -10.78
N ALA A 3 15.11 1.13 -11.08
CA ALA A 3 16.55 1.25 -10.85
C ALA A 3 16.99 1.01 -9.39
N MET A 4 16.17 1.36 -8.40
CA MET A 4 16.50 1.17 -6.98
C MET A 4 16.34 -0.29 -6.55
N LEU A 5 15.37 -0.99 -7.14
CA LEU A 5 15.07 -2.40 -6.84
C LEU A 5 15.72 -3.37 -7.83
N ALA A 6 16.40 -2.86 -8.86
CA ALA A 6 17.07 -3.67 -9.86
C ALA A 6 18.00 -4.73 -9.22
N PRO A 7 18.80 -4.42 -8.18
CA PRO A 7 19.60 -5.45 -7.53
C PRO A 7 18.78 -6.62 -6.98
N VAL A 8 17.56 -6.39 -6.49
CA VAL A 8 16.67 -7.45 -6.00
C VAL A 8 16.10 -8.26 -7.16
N PHE A 9 15.52 -7.58 -8.15
CA PHE A 9 14.84 -8.25 -9.26
C PHE A 9 15.79 -8.90 -10.27
N THR A 10 17.08 -8.58 -10.27
CA THR A 10 18.06 -9.17 -11.20
C THR A 10 19.11 -10.02 -10.49
N MET A 11 18.97 -10.32 -9.19
CA MET A 11 19.96 -11.15 -8.50
C MET A 11 19.93 -12.61 -8.95
N GLN A 12 18.74 -13.13 -9.27
CA GLN A 12 18.54 -14.48 -9.77
C GLN A 12 18.39 -14.50 -11.30
N PRO A 13 18.79 -15.61 -11.97
CA PRO A 13 18.66 -15.74 -13.43
C PRO A 13 17.24 -15.50 -13.97
N ASP A 14 16.21 -15.98 -13.26
CA ASP A 14 14.81 -15.79 -13.68
C ASP A 14 14.38 -14.32 -13.66
N GLY A 15 14.68 -13.62 -12.58
CA GLY A 15 14.39 -12.20 -12.48
C GLY A 15 15.19 -11.38 -13.49
N ALA A 16 16.47 -11.70 -13.71
CA ALA A 16 17.29 -11.07 -14.73
C ALA A 16 16.75 -11.31 -16.15
N ARG A 17 16.24 -12.50 -16.45
CA ARG A 17 15.57 -12.80 -17.73
C ARG A 17 14.31 -11.94 -17.92
N ILE A 18 13.51 -11.75 -16.87
CA ILE A 18 12.25 -11.00 -16.95
C ILE A 18 12.51 -9.49 -17.04
N TYR A 19 13.31 -8.95 -16.11
CA TYR A 19 13.47 -7.51 -15.93
C TYR A 19 14.72 -6.93 -16.58
N ALA A 20 15.67 -7.75 -16.99
CA ALA A 20 16.92 -7.32 -17.63
C ALA A 20 17.37 -8.23 -18.79
N PRO A 21 16.50 -8.59 -19.76
CA PRO A 21 16.80 -9.56 -20.81
C PRO A 21 17.99 -9.18 -21.70
N ALA A 22 18.29 -7.87 -21.81
CA ALA A 22 19.43 -7.34 -22.56
C ALA A 22 20.68 -7.12 -21.69
N GLY A 23 20.73 -7.68 -20.47
CA GLY A 23 21.81 -7.46 -19.50
C GLY A 23 21.74 -6.10 -18.78
N ARG A 24 20.68 -5.32 -19.03
CA ARG A 24 20.32 -4.09 -18.31
C ARG A 24 18.84 -4.09 -17.97
N PRO A 25 18.41 -3.43 -16.87
CA PRO A 25 16.99 -3.28 -16.57
C PRO A 25 16.21 -2.67 -17.75
N LEU A 26 14.97 -3.12 -17.91
CA LEU A 26 14.02 -2.56 -18.86
C LEU A 26 13.78 -1.06 -18.57
N GLU A 27 13.67 -0.29 -19.64
CA GLU A 27 13.38 1.14 -19.62
C GLU A 27 11.91 1.43 -19.99
N ALA A 28 11.48 2.67 -19.73
CA ALA A 28 10.10 3.07 -20.02
C ALA A 28 9.80 2.94 -21.52
N GLY A 29 8.70 2.26 -21.84
CA GLY A 29 8.28 2.00 -23.22
C GLY A 29 8.81 0.68 -23.81
N GLU A 30 9.72 -0.01 -23.12
CA GLU A 30 10.14 -1.36 -23.53
C GLU A 30 9.10 -2.41 -23.11
N LEU A 31 9.06 -3.53 -23.85
CA LEU A 31 8.14 -4.63 -23.59
C LEU A 31 8.64 -5.48 -22.43
N LEU A 32 7.80 -5.65 -21.41
CA LEU A 32 7.95 -6.67 -20.37
C LEU A 32 7.19 -7.93 -20.81
N ASP A 33 7.90 -9.04 -20.98
CA ASP A 33 7.32 -10.34 -21.36
C ASP A 33 7.45 -11.34 -20.20
N GLN A 34 6.33 -11.97 -19.82
CA GLN A 34 6.21 -12.89 -18.68
C GLN A 34 5.38 -14.13 -19.06
N PRO A 35 5.89 -15.00 -19.95
CA PRO A 35 5.15 -16.19 -20.39
C PRO A 35 4.89 -17.18 -19.24
N GLY A 36 5.74 -17.20 -18.21
CA GLY A 36 5.49 -17.99 -17.01
C GLY A 36 4.27 -17.48 -16.24
N LEU A 37 4.08 -16.15 -16.16
CA LEU A 37 2.91 -15.57 -15.48
C LEU A 37 1.61 -15.91 -16.22
N VAL A 38 1.63 -15.94 -17.55
CA VAL A 38 0.50 -16.42 -18.35
C VAL A 38 0.13 -17.85 -17.94
N ARG A 39 1.11 -18.74 -17.89
CA ARG A 39 0.91 -20.12 -17.43
C ARG A 39 0.38 -20.19 -16.00
N ALA A 40 0.89 -19.36 -15.10
CA ALA A 40 0.41 -19.32 -13.72
C ALA A 40 -1.07 -18.88 -13.62
N LEU A 41 -1.48 -17.89 -14.43
CA LEU A 41 -2.86 -17.45 -14.51
C LEU A 41 -3.78 -18.50 -15.15
N GLU A 42 -3.30 -19.23 -16.16
CA GLU A 42 -4.01 -20.36 -16.75
C GLU A 42 -4.23 -21.48 -15.73
N LEU A 43 -3.21 -21.80 -14.91
CA LEU A 43 -3.34 -22.78 -13.82
C LEU A 43 -4.39 -22.33 -12.79
N LEU A 44 -4.37 -21.05 -12.37
CA LEU A 44 -5.41 -20.51 -11.49
C LEU A 44 -6.81 -20.57 -12.11
N ALA A 45 -6.93 -20.34 -13.43
CA ALA A 45 -8.20 -20.43 -14.12
C ALA A 45 -8.71 -21.87 -14.24
N SER A 46 -7.83 -22.86 -14.45
CA SER A 46 -8.22 -24.26 -14.64
C SER A 46 -8.37 -25.04 -13.34
N GLU A 47 -7.51 -24.80 -12.36
CA GLU A 47 -7.47 -25.51 -11.07
C GLU A 47 -8.18 -24.74 -9.95
N GLY A 48 -8.48 -23.46 -10.18
CA GLY A 48 -9.14 -22.60 -9.20
C GLY A 48 -8.20 -21.99 -8.15
N PRO A 49 -8.77 -21.29 -7.14
CA PRO A 49 -8.01 -20.57 -6.13
C PRO A 49 -7.18 -21.47 -5.20
N ASP A 50 -7.42 -22.78 -5.24
CA ASP A 50 -6.72 -23.78 -4.41
C ASP A 50 -5.37 -24.22 -5.02
N SER A 51 -5.07 -23.85 -6.27
CA SER A 51 -3.83 -24.24 -6.97
C SER A 51 -2.55 -23.89 -6.20
N PRO A 52 -2.41 -22.71 -5.56
CA PRO A 52 -1.21 -22.38 -4.76
C PRO A 52 -1.03 -23.24 -3.51
N TYR A 53 -2.06 -23.98 -3.08
CA TYR A 53 -2.04 -24.78 -1.86
C TYR A 53 -2.00 -26.30 -2.13
N PHE A 54 -2.74 -26.75 -3.15
CA PHE A 54 -2.96 -28.16 -3.43
C PHE A 54 -2.73 -28.56 -4.89
N GLY A 55 -2.48 -27.61 -5.79
CA GLY A 55 -2.37 -27.84 -7.24
C GLY A 55 -0.97 -27.65 -7.81
N SER A 56 -0.89 -27.34 -9.11
CA SER A 56 0.37 -27.24 -9.85
C SER A 56 1.28 -26.12 -9.35
N ILE A 57 0.70 -25.00 -8.89
CA ILE A 57 1.48 -23.90 -8.29
C ILE A 57 2.09 -24.34 -6.96
N ALA A 58 1.36 -25.12 -6.15
CA ALA A 58 1.87 -25.68 -4.90
C ALA A 58 3.05 -26.64 -5.14
N GLU A 59 3.00 -27.47 -6.18
CA GLU A 59 4.11 -28.34 -6.57
C GLU A 59 5.35 -27.54 -7.02
N ALA A 60 5.16 -26.48 -7.80
CA ALA A 60 6.25 -25.58 -8.18
C ALA A 60 6.89 -24.91 -6.96
N LEU A 61 6.09 -24.54 -5.96
CA LEU A 61 6.58 -23.96 -4.70
C LEU A 61 7.38 -24.96 -3.87
N LEU A 62 6.93 -26.22 -3.74
CA LEU A 62 7.66 -27.24 -2.98
C LEU A 62 8.94 -27.72 -3.66
N SER A 63 8.96 -27.76 -4.99
CA SER A 63 10.09 -28.29 -5.75
C SER A 63 11.15 -27.25 -6.09
N GLY A 64 10.83 -25.96 -5.96
CA GLY A 64 11.37 -24.98 -6.89
C GLY A 64 12.26 -23.87 -6.35
N VAL A 65 12.45 -23.73 -5.04
CA VAL A 65 13.32 -22.65 -4.52
C VAL A 65 14.28 -23.16 -3.45
N ASP A 66 15.53 -23.38 -3.88
CA ASP A 66 16.63 -23.77 -3.00
C ASP A 66 16.81 -22.75 -1.85
N GLY A 67 16.84 -23.24 -0.62
CA GLY A 67 17.01 -22.40 0.58
C GLY A 67 15.72 -21.79 1.13
N ILE A 68 14.57 -21.95 0.47
CA ILE A 68 13.27 -21.53 1.00
C ILE A 68 12.51 -22.74 1.54
N GLY A 69 12.39 -22.80 2.88
CA GLY A 69 11.81 -23.94 3.60
C GLY A 69 10.29 -23.92 3.71
N VAL A 70 9.55 -23.79 2.60
CA VAL A 70 8.09 -23.98 2.61
C VAL A 70 7.78 -25.47 2.51
N SER A 71 7.07 -26.01 3.51
CA SER A 71 6.66 -27.41 3.54
C SER A 71 5.24 -27.62 3.00
N ARG A 72 4.89 -28.86 2.65
CA ARG A 72 3.50 -29.21 2.32
C ARG A 72 2.55 -28.83 3.46
N LEU A 73 2.97 -29.07 4.70
CA LEU A 73 2.17 -28.77 5.88
C LEU A 73 1.87 -27.27 6.02
N ASP A 74 2.79 -26.39 5.60
CA ASP A 74 2.56 -24.95 5.62
C ASP A 74 1.46 -24.53 4.63
N LEU A 75 1.43 -25.17 3.45
CA LEU A 75 0.41 -24.93 2.43
C LEU A 75 -0.95 -25.47 2.86
N GLU A 76 -1.00 -26.70 3.36
CA GLU A 76 -2.23 -27.35 3.82
C GLU A 76 -2.88 -26.64 5.02
N ARG A 77 -2.08 -26.00 5.88
CA ARG A 77 -2.56 -25.24 7.04
C ARG A 77 -2.91 -23.79 6.73
N HIS A 78 -2.62 -23.31 5.52
CA HIS A 78 -2.95 -21.95 5.17
C HIS A 78 -4.44 -21.81 4.88
N GLU A 79 -5.05 -20.81 5.52
CA GLU A 79 -6.43 -20.39 5.22
C GLU A 79 -6.55 -18.85 5.21
N PRO A 80 -7.41 -18.27 4.36
CA PRO A 80 -7.82 -16.88 4.53
C PRO A 80 -8.69 -16.74 5.79
N ARG A 81 -8.53 -15.63 6.53
CA ARG A 81 -9.34 -15.35 7.71
C ARG A 81 -10.32 -14.22 7.45
N TRP A 82 -11.57 -14.46 7.80
CA TRP A 82 -12.61 -13.44 7.86
C TRP A 82 -12.57 -12.77 9.23
N GLU A 83 -12.19 -11.50 9.25
CA GLU A 83 -12.09 -10.71 10.48
C GLU A 83 -13.05 -9.52 10.42
N ARG A 84 -13.57 -9.12 11.59
CA ARG A 84 -14.33 -7.87 11.69
C ARG A 84 -13.34 -6.70 11.62
N PRO A 85 -13.63 -5.66 10.82
CA PRO A 85 -12.78 -4.48 10.79
C PRO A 85 -12.80 -3.76 12.14
N ALA A 86 -11.71 -3.06 12.45
CA ALA A 86 -11.71 -2.04 13.48
C ALA A 86 -12.62 -0.88 13.02
N GLU A 87 -13.34 -0.29 13.97
CA GLU A 87 -14.28 0.80 13.72
C GLU A 87 -13.89 2.03 14.54
N ALA A 88 -13.89 3.20 13.91
CA ALA A 88 -13.73 4.49 14.55
C ALA A 88 -14.80 5.46 14.06
N GLY A 89 -15.42 6.22 14.97
CA GLY A 89 -16.28 7.34 14.59
C GLY A 89 -15.41 8.52 14.16
N TRP A 90 -15.66 9.07 12.97
CA TRP A 90 -14.86 10.15 12.43
C TRP A 90 -15.68 11.07 11.52
N PHE A 91 -15.79 12.36 11.89
CA PHE A 91 -16.56 13.38 11.17
C PHE A 91 -17.99 12.95 10.78
N GLY A 92 -18.71 12.28 11.68
CA GLY A 92 -20.08 11.80 11.43
C GLY A 92 -20.16 10.47 10.66
N HIS A 93 -19.01 9.86 10.34
CA HIS A 93 -18.92 8.61 9.60
C HIS A 93 -18.42 7.49 10.51
N ARG A 94 -18.82 6.26 10.23
CA ARG A 94 -18.22 5.03 10.77
C ARG A 94 -17.09 4.60 9.85
N PHE A 95 -15.86 4.82 10.29
CA PHE A 95 -14.66 4.46 9.54
C PHE A 95 -14.22 3.05 9.91
N LEU A 96 -14.34 2.13 8.95
CA LEU A 96 -13.96 0.72 9.03
C LEU A 96 -12.60 0.53 8.40
N THR A 97 -11.69 -0.14 9.09
CA THR A 97 -10.34 -0.44 8.59
C THR A 97 -9.81 -1.72 9.19
N ARG A 98 -8.71 -2.25 8.65
CA ARG A 98 -8.05 -3.42 9.23
C ARG A 98 -7.34 -3.03 10.54
N ALA A 99 -7.59 -3.83 11.59
CA ALA A 99 -6.84 -3.73 12.84
C ALA A 99 -5.37 -4.15 12.63
N GLY A 100 -4.46 -3.59 13.42
CA GLY A 100 -3.04 -3.98 13.41
C GLY A 100 -2.10 -2.79 13.32
N LEU A 101 -0.96 -2.98 12.66
CA LEU A 101 0.17 -2.04 12.70
C LEU A 101 -0.05 -0.74 11.94
N SER A 102 -1.14 -0.66 11.17
CA SER A 102 -1.43 0.54 10.38
C SER A 102 -1.61 1.78 11.26
N GLY A 103 -2.10 1.62 12.50
CA GLY A 103 -2.35 2.73 13.44
C GLY A 103 -3.44 3.71 12.97
N VAL A 104 -4.25 3.32 11.98
CA VAL A 104 -5.25 4.22 11.39
C VAL A 104 -6.30 4.62 12.42
N PRO A 105 -6.99 3.71 13.15
CA PRO A 105 -8.01 4.10 14.13
C PRO A 105 -7.49 5.08 15.18
N GLU A 106 -6.28 4.86 15.70
CA GLU A 106 -5.64 5.70 16.71
C GLU A 106 -5.30 7.08 16.15
N THR A 107 -4.82 7.15 14.90
CA THR A 107 -4.59 8.43 14.23
C THR A 107 -5.90 9.20 14.01
N LEU A 108 -6.98 8.53 13.57
CA LEU A 108 -8.27 9.20 13.37
C LEU A 108 -8.81 9.78 14.68
N ALA A 109 -8.65 9.07 15.79
CA ALA A 109 -9.08 9.53 17.11
C ALA A 109 -8.31 10.77 17.62
N ARG A 110 -7.08 11.00 17.14
CA ARG A 110 -6.24 12.14 17.53
C ARG A 110 -6.34 13.34 16.59
N LEU A 111 -6.84 13.15 15.38
CA LEU A 111 -6.84 14.18 14.35
C LEU A 111 -8.01 15.15 14.58
N PRO A 112 -7.76 16.45 14.85
CA PRO A 112 -8.82 17.44 14.98
C PRO A 112 -9.47 17.75 13.62
N PRO A 113 -10.65 18.41 13.60
CA PRO A 113 -11.18 19.01 12.38
C PRO A 113 -10.13 19.92 11.73
N LEU A 114 -9.84 19.67 10.46
CA LEU A 114 -8.89 20.38 9.62
C LEU A 114 -9.56 21.52 8.83
N ARG A 115 -10.86 21.42 8.54
CA ARG A 115 -11.60 22.41 7.72
C ARG A 115 -11.57 23.84 8.27
N GLU A 116 -11.34 24.00 9.57
CA GLU A 116 -11.29 25.29 10.26
C GLU A 116 -9.85 25.79 10.44
N LEU A 117 -8.85 24.97 10.11
CA LEU A 117 -7.44 25.29 10.26
C LEU A 117 -6.91 25.99 9.01
N ASP A 118 -6.00 26.93 9.21
CA ASP A 118 -5.18 27.42 8.11
C ASP A 118 -4.21 26.34 7.61
N THR A 119 -3.55 26.64 6.50
CA THR A 119 -2.67 25.67 5.83
C THR A 119 -1.51 25.22 6.72
N ALA A 120 -0.96 26.10 7.55
CA ALA A 120 0.17 25.78 8.40
C ALA A 120 -0.26 24.94 9.61
N ALA A 121 -1.32 25.38 10.31
CA ALA A 121 -1.93 24.64 11.40
C ALA A 121 -2.39 23.23 10.97
N ARG A 122 -2.90 23.08 9.74
CA ARG A 122 -3.25 21.78 9.18
C ARG A 122 -2.04 20.85 9.05
N VAL A 123 -0.88 21.35 8.62
CA VAL A 123 0.36 20.57 8.53
C VAL A 123 0.76 20.06 9.91
N HIS A 124 0.76 20.93 10.92
CA HIS A 124 1.08 20.56 12.31
C HIS A 124 0.10 19.53 12.89
N ALA A 125 -1.20 19.73 12.69
CA ALA A 125 -2.23 18.82 13.17
C ALA A 125 -2.07 17.41 12.60
N LEU A 126 -1.84 17.32 11.28
CA LEU A 126 -1.58 16.04 10.61
C LEU A 126 -0.28 15.40 11.10
N LEU A 127 0.82 16.16 11.22
CA LEU A 127 2.08 15.62 11.70
C LEU A 127 1.99 15.08 13.12
N SER A 128 1.31 15.80 14.01
CA SER A 128 1.09 15.38 15.40
C SER A 128 0.25 14.11 15.48
N ALA A 129 -0.84 14.01 14.69
CA ALA A 129 -1.69 12.81 14.69
C ALA A 129 -1.01 11.57 14.07
N LEU A 130 -0.03 11.79 13.18
CA LEU A 130 0.68 10.75 12.42
C LEU A 130 1.99 10.27 13.06
N GLU A 131 2.39 10.81 14.22
CA GLU A 131 3.57 10.36 14.95
C GLU A 131 3.52 8.85 15.25
N GLY A 132 4.63 8.15 14.98
CA GLY A 132 4.79 6.70 15.18
C GLY A 132 6.00 6.13 14.42
N PRO A 133 6.37 4.85 14.62
CA PRO A 133 7.51 4.23 13.94
C PRO A 133 7.32 4.24 12.42
N GLY A 134 8.41 4.52 11.70
CA GLY A 134 8.47 4.58 10.24
C GLY A 134 9.58 3.65 9.70
N ALA A 135 9.34 3.09 8.52
CA ALA A 135 10.18 2.10 7.83
C ALA A 135 9.74 1.97 6.36
N GLU A 136 10.36 1.14 5.53
CA GLU A 136 10.15 1.18 4.07
C GLU A 136 9.45 -0.07 3.54
N GLY A 137 8.55 0.09 2.57
CA GLY A 137 7.90 -1.02 1.89
C GLY A 137 7.10 -0.59 0.66
N HIS A 138 6.83 -1.54 -0.24
CA HIS A 138 5.99 -1.34 -1.42
C HIS A 138 4.67 -2.10 -1.29
N THR A 139 3.63 -1.61 -1.96
CA THR A 139 2.27 -2.16 -1.86
C THR A 139 1.51 -1.72 -3.11
N THR A 140 0.47 -2.45 -3.48
CA THR A 140 -0.50 -2.08 -4.52
C THR A 140 -1.89 -2.05 -3.89
N ASN A 141 -2.74 -1.13 -4.31
CA ASN A 141 -4.12 -1.00 -3.85
C ASN A 141 -5.09 -0.91 -5.02
N LEU A 142 -6.28 -1.48 -4.84
CA LEU A 142 -7.38 -1.47 -5.79
C LEU A 142 -8.69 -1.14 -5.03
N VAL A 143 -9.56 -0.35 -5.64
CA VAL A 143 -10.90 -0.05 -5.12
C VAL A 143 -11.90 -0.24 -6.25
N THR A 144 -12.98 -0.96 -5.97
CA THR A 144 -14.09 -1.18 -6.91
C THR A 144 -15.42 -1.00 -6.20
N ALA A 145 -16.44 -0.57 -6.94
CA ALA A 145 -17.82 -0.53 -6.47
C ALA A 145 -18.78 -0.86 -7.63
N ASP A 146 -19.99 -1.29 -7.30
CA ASP A 146 -21.04 -1.58 -8.28
C ASP A 146 -22.29 -0.70 -8.09
N ALA A 147 -23.24 -0.83 -9.02
CA ALA A 147 -24.48 -0.06 -9.02
C ALA A 147 -25.44 -0.44 -7.86
N GLN A 148 -25.22 -1.58 -7.21
CA GLN A 148 -25.96 -2.03 -6.03
C GLN A 148 -25.41 -1.43 -4.73
N GLY A 149 -24.32 -0.67 -4.80
CA GLY A 149 -23.68 -0.06 -3.63
C GLY A 149 -22.71 -0.99 -2.91
N ASN A 150 -22.34 -2.12 -3.49
CA ASN A 150 -21.24 -2.93 -2.97
C ASN A 150 -19.91 -2.21 -3.24
N ALA A 151 -18.96 -2.32 -2.31
CA ALA A 151 -17.62 -1.80 -2.48
C ALA A 151 -16.59 -2.81 -1.97
N CYS A 152 -15.46 -2.92 -2.68
CA CYS A 152 -14.33 -3.75 -2.29
C CYS A 152 -13.05 -2.92 -2.35
N VAL A 153 -12.31 -2.90 -1.24
CA VAL A 153 -10.97 -2.34 -1.14
C VAL A 153 -10.00 -3.49 -0.94
N LEU A 154 -9.07 -3.64 -1.88
CA LEU A 154 -8.05 -4.68 -1.84
C LEU A 154 -6.67 -4.05 -1.79
N THR A 155 -5.88 -4.50 -0.82
CA THR A 155 -4.47 -4.10 -0.67
C THR A 155 -3.63 -5.38 -0.67
N SER A 156 -2.61 -5.43 -1.52
CA SER A 156 -1.70 -6.57 -1.64
C SER A 156 -0.25 -6.10 -1.80
N SER A 157 0.71 -6.92 -1.36
CA SER A 157 2.13 -6.59 -1.38
C SER A 157 3.00 -7.84 -1.38
N LEU A 158 4.18 -7.74 -2.01
CA LEU A 158 5.27 -8.71 -1.90
C LEU A 158 6.38 -8.25 -0.94
N GLY A 159 6.21 -7.11 -0.27
CA GLY A 159 7.32 -6.38 0.36
C GLY A 159 8.22 -5.79 -0.73
N LEU A 160 9.53 -5.93 -0.55
CA LEU A 160 10.51 -5.75 -1.63
C LEU A 160 10.52 -6.91 -2.63
N GLY A 161 10.01 -8.09 -2.22
CA GLY A 161 10.16 -9.36 -2.92
C GLY A 161 11.50 -10.00 -2.62
N THR A 162 11.59 -11.34 -2.60
CA THR A 162 12.86 -12.02 -2.27
C THR A 162 13.86 -11.98 -3.43
N GLY A 163 13.35 -11.88 -4.66
CA GLY A 163 14.14 -12.04 -5.88
C GLY A 163 14.08 -13.47 -6.42
N ASP A 164 13.46 -14.39 -5.68
CA ASP A 164 13.23 -15.77 -6.08
C ASP A 164 11.88 -15.93 -6.77
N PHE A 165 11.87 -16.67 -7.87
CA PHE A 165 10.71 -16.90 -8.70
C PHE A 165 10.38 -18.39 -8.74
N LEU A 166 9.09 -18.72 -8.77
CA LEU A 166 8.66 -20.10 -8.95
C LEU A 166 9.06 -20.60 -10.35
N PRO A 167 9.67 -21.79 -10.45
CA PRO A 167 10.17 -22.30 -11.73
C PRO A 167 9.11 -22.34 -12.82
N GLY A 168 9.37 -21.63 -13.91
CA GLY A 168 8.50 -21.61 -15.09
C GLY A 168 7.15 -20.94 -14.89
N LEU A 169 6.95 -20.19 -13.81
CA LEU A 169 5.71 -19.46 -13.50
C LEU A 169 5.89 -17.94 -13.41
N ASP A 170 7.13 -17.42 -13.45
CA ASP A 170 7.44 -15.99 -13.29
C ASP A 170 6.78 -15.34 -12.06
N LEU A 171 6.41 -16.15 -11.05
CA LEU A 171 5.79 -15.70 -9.80
C LEU A 171 6.87 -15.48 -8.75
N GLN A 172 7.08 -14.23 -8.36
CA GLN A 172 8.03 -13.87 -7.32
C GLN A 172 7.47 -14.14 -5.92
N LEU A 173 8.33 -14.62 -5.02
CA LEU A 173 7.98 -14.78 -3.61
C LEU A 173 8.11 -13.47 -2.83
N ASN A 174 7.25 -13.32 -1.82
CA ASN A 174 7.26 -12.13 -0.96
C ASN A 174 8.38 -12.19 0.08
N SER A 175 8.88 -11.01 0.51
CA SER A 175 9.95 -10.87 1.50
C SER A 175 9.46 -10.63 2.92
N MET A 176 8.18 -10.88 3.23
CA MET A 176 7.52 -10.36 4.44
C MET A 176 8.20 -10.77 5.76
N LEU A 177 8.79 -11.97 5.83
CA LEU A 177 9.52 -12.45 7.02
C LEU A 177 10.85 -11.70 7.26
N GLY A 178 11.36 -10.99 6.26
CA GLY A 178 12.57 -10.16 6.36
C GLY A 178 12.27 -8.66 6.50
N GLU A 179 11.01 -8.25 6.48
CA GLU A 179 10.62 -6.84 6.59
C GLU A 179 10.66 -6.40 8.06
N VAL A 180 11.69 -5.64 8.42
CA VAL A 180 12.00 -5.23 9.81
C VAL A 180 10.90 -4.42 10.50
N ASP A 181 9.97 -3.88 9.73
CA ASP A 181 8.83 -3.09 10.19
C ASP A 181 7.58 -3.91 10.46
N LEU A 182 7.55 -5.15 9.98
CA LEU A 182 6.49 -6.11 10.26
C LEU A 182 6.87 -7.06 11.40
N VAL A 183 8.18 -7.29 11.60
CA VAL A 183 8.72 -8.18 12.64
C VAL A 183 9.03 -7.40 13.91
N LEU A 184 8.00 -7.17 14.73
CA LEU A 184 8.11 -6.47 16.01
C LEU A 184 8.51 -7.36 17.19
N GLU A 185 8.30 -8.67 17.05
CA GLU A 185 8.55 -9.69 18.06
C GLU A 185 9.33 -10.86 17.43
N PRO A 186 10.02 -11.69 18.23
CA PRO A 186 10.65 -12.90 17.73
C PRO A 186 9.67 -13.77 16.91
N LEU A 187 10.13 -14.28 15.78
CA LEU A 187 9.32 -15.12 14.90
C LEU A 187 9.10 -16.49 15.51
N GLU A 188 7.84 -16.94 15.51
CA GLU A 188 7.44 -18.28 15.97
C GLU A 188 6.84 -19.06 14.79
N PRO A 189 7.25 -20.32 14.54
CA PRO A 189 6.69 -21.13 13.45
C PRO A 189 5.16 -21.23 13.51
N GLY A 190 4.50 -21.02 12.37
CA GLY A 190 3.04 -21.04 12.26
C GLY A 190 2.32 -19.79 12.77
N ARG A 191 3.01 -18.86 13.44
CA ARG A 191 2.43 -17.56 13.82
C ARG A 191 2.30 -16.67 12.58
N ARG A 192 1.12 -16.07 12.42
CA ARG A 192 0.88 -15.10 11.33
C ARG A 192 1.53 -13.77 11.67
N MET A 193 2.17 -13.17 10.67
CA MET A 193 2.70 -11.82 10.79
C MET A 193 1.58 -10.79 10.83
N HIS A 194 1.87 -9.68 11.50
CA HIS A 194 1.04 -8.50 11.40
C HIS A 194 1.25 -7.82 10.03
N SER A 195 0.39 -6.88 9.68
CA SER A 195 0.61 -6.06 8.49
C SER A 195 0.07 -4.65 8.67
N MET A 196 0.69 -3.72 7.96
CA MET A 196 0.31 -2.30 7.92
C MET A 196 -0.78 -1.98 6.90
N MET A 197 -1.19 -2.96 6.08
CA MET A 197 -2.24 -2.76 5.07
C MET A 197 -3.55 -2.36 5.75
N ALA A 198 -4.13 -1.24 5.30
CA ALA A 198 -5.35 -0.66 5.84
C ALA A 198 -6.39 -0.38 4.74
N PRO A 199 -6.89 -1.41 4.04
CA PRO A 199 -8.09 -1.23 3.21
C PRO A 199 -9.22 -0.70 4.08
N SER A 200 -9.90 0.36 3.63
CA SER A 200 -10.79 1.12 4.50
C SER A 200 -12.07 1.59 3.82
N LEU A 201 -13.16 1.65 4.59
CA LEU A 201 -14.47 2.15 4.19
C LEU A 201 -14.94 3.19 5.21
N ALA A 202 -15.49 4.31 4.76
CA ALA A 202 -16.26 5.22 5.60
C ALA A 202 -17.74 5.08 5.24
N LEU A 203 -18.57 4.80 6.25
CA LEU A 203 -20.01 4.62 6.11
C LEU A 203 -20.76 5.73 6.83
N ASP A 204 -21.89 6.15 6.28
CA ASP A 204 -22.87 7.01 6.96
C ASP A 204 -24.28 6.41 6.80
N GLU A 205 -25.33 7.21 7.03
CA GLU A 205 -26.74 6.77 6.89
C GLU A 205 -27.15 6.40 5.46
N GLU A 206 -26.46 6.94 4.44
CA GLU A 206 -26.73 6.74 3.02
C GLU A 206 -25.90 5.57 2.43
N GLY A 207 -25.00 4.97 3.21
CA GLY A 207 -24.18 3.82 2.81
C GLY A 207 -22.69 4.15 2.72
N VAL A 208 -22.01 3.64 1.69
CA VAL A 208 -20.57 3.88 1.49
C VAL A 208 -20.34 5.33 1.04
N ALA A 209 -19.76 6.15 1.93
CA ALA A 209 -19.36 7.52 1.62
C ALA A 209 -17.99 7.58 0.95
N LEU A 210 -17.07 6.71 1.39
CA LEU A 210 -15.71 6.60 0.88
C LEU A 210 -15.22 5.14 0.97
N ALA A 211 -14.69 4.62 -0.12
CA ALA A 211 -13.87 3.41 -0.14
C ALA A 211 -12.46 3.78 -0.56
N ILE A 212 -11.47 3.51 0.30
CA ILE A 212 -10.12 4.04 0.15
C ILE A 212 -9.07 3.03 0.62
N GLY A 213 -7.97 2.95 -0.13
CA GLY A 213 -6.76 2.29 0.32
C GLY A 213 -5.53 3.00 -0.25
N SER A 214 -4.35 2.59 0.22
CA SER A 214 -3.11 3.25 -0.19
C SER A 214 -1.98 2.25 -0.32
N ALA A 215 -1.16 2.49 -1.34
CA ALA A 215 0.12 1.85 -1.55
C ALA A 215 1.23 2.70 -0.93
N GLY A 216 2.20 2.11 -0.19
CA GLY A 216 3.39 2.87 0.21
C GLY A 216 4.09 2.47 1.50
N GLY A 217 3.96 1.23 1.96
CA GLY A 217 4.61 0.80 3.22
C GLY A 217 4.17 1.68 4.39
N THR A 218 5.12 2.23 5.15
CA THR A 218 4.76 3.13 6.28
C THR A 218 4.17 4.47 5.89
N ARG A 219 4.31 4.91 4.63
CA ARG A 219 3.69 6.14 4.13
C ARG A 219 2.21 5.96 3.81
N LEU A 220 1.74 4.71 3.82
CA LEU A 220 0.34 4.33 3.63
C LEU A 220 -0.56 5.12 4.57
N ARG A 221 -0.28 5.09 5.88
CA ARG A 221 -1.10 5.77 6.89
C ARG A 221 -1.21 7.27 6.60
N THR A 222 -0.08 7.94 6.38
CA THR A 222 -0.07 9.39 6.09
C THR A 222 -0.85 9.74 4.84
N ALA A 223 -0.64 9.02 3.74
CA ALA A 223 -1.33 9.27 2.48
C ALA A 223 -2.85 8.98 2.60
N LEU A 224 -3.22 7.86 3.22
CA LEU A 224 -4.61 7.44 3.40
C LEU A 224 -5.38 8.42 4.27
N VAL A 225 -4.86 8.75 5.45
CA VAL A 225 -5.53 9.66 6.40
C VAL A 225 -5.61 11.07 5.82
N GLY A 226 -4.54 11.59 5.20
CA GLY A 226 -4.55 12.93 4.61
C GLY A 226 -5.58 13.07 3.48
N VAL A 227 -5.70 12.07 2.60
CA VAL A 227 -6.71 12.09 1.53
C VAL A 227 -8.12 11.90 2.09
N ALA A 228 -8.31 10.97 3.04
CA ALA A 228 -9.61 10.75 3.64
C ALA A 228 -10.10 11.99 4.41
N ALA A 229 -9.23 12.71 5.12
CA ALA A 229 -9.57 13.94 5.83
C ALA A 229 -9.93 15.06 4.85
N GLY A 230 -9.17 15.17 3.74
CA GLY A 230 -9.50 16.12 2.68
C GLY A 230 -10.92 15.92 2.11
N ILE A 231 -11.37 14.67 1.99
CA ILE A 231 -12.73 14.38 1.48
C ILE A 231 -13.78 14.51 2.57
N LEU A 232 -13.61 13.82 3.70
CA LEU A 232 -14.65 13.66 4.72
C LEU A 232 -14.82 14.88 5.65
N ASP A 233 -13.77 15.67 5.84
CA ASP A 233 -13.82 16.87 6.69
C ASP A 233 -13.78 18.16 5.88
N GLU A 234 -12.85 18.27 4.94
CA GLU A 234 -12.67 19.49 4.14
C GLU A 234 -13.56 19.53 2.88
N GLY A 235 -14.26 18.45 2.55
CA GLY A 235 -15.23 18.40 1.45
C GLY A 235 -14.61 18.47 0.05
N LEU A 236 -13.35 18.08 -0.11
CA LEU A 236 -12.68 18.05 -1.41
C LEU A 236 -13.24 16.96 -2.30
N ASP A 237 -13.26 17.22 -3.60
CA ASP A 237 -13.47 16.16 -4.58
C ASP A 237 -12.27 15.16 -4.58
N PRO A 238 -12.51 13.89 -4.98
CA PRO A 238 -11.49 12.85 -5.06
C PRO A 238 -10.18 13.23 -5.77
N VAL A 239 -10.26 13.96 -6.89
CA VAL A 239 -9.09 14.30 -7.70
C VAL A 239 -8.29 15.39 -6.99
N ALA A 240 -8.94 16.42 -6.47
CA ALA A 240 -8.29 17.47 -5.69
C ALA A 240 -7.64 16.92 -4.41
N ALA A 241 -8.30 15.99 -3.71
CA ALA A 241 -7.75 15.35 -2.52
C ALA A 241 -6.48 14.55 -2.83
N ILE A 242 -6.45 13.79 -3.94
CA ILE A 242 -5.25 13.08 -4.40
C ILE A 242 -4.13 14.03 -4.82
N ALA A 243 -4.46 15.11 -5.53
CA ALA A 243 -3.50 16.06 -6.08
C ALA A 243 -2.83 16.94 -5.02
N ARG A 244 -3.40 17.00 -3.81
CA ARG A 244 -2.87 17.81 -2.71
C ARG A 244 -1.41 17.43 -2.37
N PRO A 245 -0.51 18.41 -2.16
CA PRO A 245 0.86 18.16 -1.75
C PRO A 245 0.93 17.36 -0.45
N ARG A 246 1.83 16.39 -0.40
CA ARG A 246 2.01 15.51 0.77
C ARG A 246 3.31 15.77 1.47
N PHE A 247 3.32 15.42 2.74
CA PHE A 247 4.50 15.34 3.58
C PHE A 247 4.42 14.06 4.40
N HIS A 248 5.56 13.60 4.90
CA HIS A 248 5.63 12.42 5.76
C HIS A 248 6.83 12.54 6.69
N ARG A 249 6.61 12.30 7.97
CA ARG A 249 7.67 12.28 8.98
C ARG A 249 8.19 10.86 9.16
N ALA A 250 9.48 10.68 8.91
CA ALA A 250 10.23 9.48 9.21
C ALA A 250 11.26 9.84 10.30
N SER A 251 10.99 9.42 11.54
CA SER A 251 11.79 9.76 12.72
C SER A 251 11.90 11.29 12.93
N ASP A 252 13.11 11.84 12.88
CA ASP A 252 13.42 13.26 13.02
C ASP A 252 13.35 14.04 11.69
N VAL A 253 13.05 13.35 10.58
CA VAL A 253 13.03 13.95 9.23
C VAL A 253 11.60 14.11 8.72
N VAL A 254 11.22 15.33 8.37
CA VAL A 254 9.98 15.61 7.63
C VAL A 254 10.30 15.71 6.15
N ASN A 255 9.81 14.76 5.36
CA ASN A 255 9.87 14.81 3.90
C ASN A 255 8.66 15.59 3.40
N ALA A 256 8.84 16.55 2.50
CA ALA A 256 7.77 17.37 1.96
C ALA A 256 7.86 17.48 0.44
N GLU A 257 6.73 17.27 -0.24
CA GLU A 257 6.58 17.56 -1.67
C GLU A 257 6.58 19.07 -1.95
N PRO A 258 6.82 19.48 -3.21
CA PRO A 258 6.60 20.86 -3.61
C PRO A 258 5.20 21.36 -3.25
N ARG A 259 5.12 22.63 -2.82
CA ARG A 259 3.88 23.34 -2.45
C ARG A 259 3.26 22.91 -1.11
N VAL A 260 3.97 22.14 -0.29
CA VAL A 260 3.68 22.12 1.16
C VAL A 260 3.95 23.50 1.73
N ASP A 261 3.19 23.91 2.73
CA ASP A 261 3.25 25.25 3.32
C ASP A 261 4.64 25.56 3.90
N GLU A 262 5.34 26.55 3.34
CA GLU A 262 6.72 26.85 3.74
C GLU A 262 6.83 27.48 5.13
N GLN A 263 5.78 28.17 5.61
CA GLN A 263 5.77 28.68 6.97
C GLN A 263 5.74 27.51 7.95
N ALA A 264 4.86 26.52 7.74
CA ALA A 264 4.82 25.32 8.56
C ALA A 264 6.15 24.56 8.53
N LEU A 265 6.77 24.43 7.35
CA LEU A 265 8.08 23.78 7.24
C LEU A 265 9.16 24.52 8.04
N ALA A 266 9.20 25.86 7.99
CA ALA A 266 10.14 26.65 8.78
C ALA A 266 9.87 26.54 10.30
N GLU A 267 8.60 26.47 10.72
CA GLU A 267 8.22 26.24 12.11
C GLU A 267 8.67 24.86 12.61
N LEU A 268 8.59 23.83 11.76
CA LEU A 268 9.09 22.49 12.08
C LEU A 268 10.62 22.47 12.23
N GLU A 269 11.34 23.21 11.40
CA GLU A 269 12.80 23.40 11.53
C GLU A 269 13.14 24.11 12.84
N ALA A 270 12.36 25.12 13.24
CA ALA A 270 12.58 25.88 14.47
C ALA A 270 12.40 25.03 15.75
N ILE A 271 11.57 23.98 15.72
CA ILE A 271 11.42 23.03 16.83
C ILE A 271 12.42 21.86 16.77
N GLY A 272 13.40 21.92 15.86
CA GLY A 272 14.51 20.97 15.79
C GLY A 272 14.31 19.77 14.87
N LEU A 273 13.25 19.74 14.04
CA LEU A 273 13.08 18.69 13.03
C LEU A 273 13.88 19.02 11.78
N ARG A 274 14.42 17.99 11.11
CA ARG A 274 15.08 18.16 9.82
C ARG A 274 14.04 18.12 8.70
N VAL A 275 13.88 19.20 7.93
CA VAL A 275 12.97 19.19 6.79
C VAL A 275 13.72 18.90 5.49
N ARG A 276 13.29 17.85 4.77
CA ARG A 276 13.74 17.53 3.41
C ARG A 276 12.66 17.94 2.42
N ARG A 277 12.91 19.03 1.69
CA ARG A 277 12.07 19.49 0.57
C ARG A 277 12.45 18.72 -0.70
N TRP A 278 11.47 18.14 -1.37
CA TRP A 278 11.65 17.39 -2.61
C TRP A 278 11.44 18.30 -3.82
N SER A 279 12.15 18.05 -4.91
CA SER A 279 12.07 18.87 -6.14
C SER A 279 10.83 18.59 -6.99
N ALA A 280 10.20 17.43 -6.80
CA ALA A 280 9.05 16.99 -7.56
C ALA A 280 8.15 16.08 -6.71
N GLN A 281 6.90 15.96 -7.14
CA GLN A 281 5.97 14.94 -6.66
C GLN A 281 6.54 13.54 -6.90
N HIS A 282 6.39 12.63 -5.92
CA HIS A 282 7.12 11.36 -5.96
C HIS A 282 6.37 10.20 -5.30
N HIS A 283 6.55 8.98 -5.83
CA HIS A 283 5.93 7.74 -5.32
C HIS A 283 6.23 7.40 -3.84
N TYR A 284 7.24 8.06 -3.28
CA TYR A 284 7.60 7.99 -1.86
C TYR A 284 6.42 8.35 -0.97
N PHE A 285 5.61 9.35 -1.36
CA PHE A 285 4.47 9.87 -0.59
C PHE A 285 3.19 9.02 -0.73
N GLY A 286 3.34 7.76 -1.09
CA GLY A 286 2.25 6.80 -1.26
C GLY A 286 1.46 6.98 -2.57
N GLY A 287 0.60 6.00 -2.86
CA GLY A 287 -0.32 6.00 -3.99
C GLY A 287 -1.71 5.58 -3.52
N VAL A 288 -2.62 6.54 -3.42
CA VAL A 288 -4.00 6.30 -2.98
C VAL A 288 -4.87 5.84 -4.15
N SER A 289 -5.80 4.94 -3.89
CA SER A 289 -6.91 4.68 -4.81
C SER A 289 -8.20 4.76 -4.03
N LEU A 290 -9.21 5.42 -4.59
CA LEU A 290 -10.45 5.67 -3.86
C LEU A 290 -11.68 5.79 -4.77
N LEU A 291 -12.83 5.50 -4.18
CA LEU A 291 -14.17 5.76 -4.67
C LEU A 291 -14.94 6.53 -3.59
N ALA A 292 -15.53 7.66 -3.95
CA ALA A 292 -16.42 8.43 -3.11
C ALA A 292 -17.68 8.80 -3.90
N ARG A 293 -18.72 9.31 -3.23
CA ARG A 293 -19.95 9.74 -3.92
C ARG A 293 -19.71 10.80 -5.00
N ALA A 294 -18.74 11.68 -4.77
CA ALA A 294 -18.37 12.74 -5.71
C ALA A 294 -17.51 12.24 -6.89
N GLY A 295 -17.09 10.97 -6.90
CA GLY A 295 -16.31 10.39 -8.00
C GLY A 295 -15.21 9.42 -7.54
N ALA A 296 -14.33 9.09 -8.47
CA ALA A 296 -13.25 8.13 -8.26
C ALA A 296 -11.90 8.78 -8.60
N ALA A 297 -10.84 8.35 -7.93
CA ALA A 297 -9.49 8.81 -8.28
C ALA A 297 -8.43 7.75 -7.97
N GLY A 298 -7.44 7.66 -8.87
CA GLY A 298 -6.23 6.87 -8.69
C GLY A 298 -5.02 7.80 -8.69
N ASP A 299 -4.05 7.53 -7.82
CA ASP A 299 -2.94 8.45 -7.59
C ASP A 299 -1.84 8.37 -8.65
N PRO A 300 -1.57 9.46 -9.39
CA PRO A 300 -0.55 9.47 -10.43
C PRO A 300 0.87 9.29 -9.88
N ARG A 301 1.11 9.48 -8.56
CA ARG A 301 2.41 9.18 -7.93
C ARG A 301 2.85 7.73 -8.14
N ARG A 302 1.90 6.82 -8.36
CA ARG A 302 2.14 5.39 -8.62
C ARG A 302 1.42 4.90 -9.87
N SER A 303 1.22 5.79 -10.85
CA SER A 303 0.52 5.49 -12.11
C SER A 303 -0.92 4.97 -11.91
N GLY A 304 -1.57 5.36 -10.82
CA GLY A 304 -2.96 5.03 -10.55
C GLY A 304 -3.91 5.75 -11.51
N HIS A 305 -5.05 5.11 -11.76
CA HIS A 305 -6.11 5.64 -12.61
C HIS A 305 -7.47 5.25 -12.03
N ALA A 306 -8.51 5.99 -12.39
CA ALA A 306 -9.89 5.65 -12.08
C ALA A 306 -10.73 5.74 -13.34
N ALA A 307 -11.54 4.70 -13.57
CA ALA A 307 -12.46 4.60 -14.70
C ALA A 307 -13.82 4.13 -14.20
N ALA A 308 -14.88 4.60 -14.85
CA ALA A 308 -16.22 4.07 -14.68
C ALA A 308 -16.56 3.22 -15.90
N ALA A 309 -17.24 2.09 -15.69
CA ALA A 309 -17.83 1.35 -16.80
C ALA A 309 -18.95 2.21 -17.40
N SER A 310 -18.87 2.43 -18.72
CA SER A 310 -19.91 3.10 -19.52
C SER A 310 -21.11 2.20 -19.74
#